data_AF-A0A853DCP8-F1
#
_entry.id   AF-A0A853DCP8-F1
#
_cell.length_a   1.000
_cell.length_b   1.000
_cell.length_c   1.000
_cell.angle_alpha   90.00
_cell.angle_beta   90.00
_cell.angle_gamma   90.00
#
_symmetry.space_group_name_H-M   'P 1'
#
loop_
_entity.id
_entity.type
_entity.pdbx_description
1 polymer ?
#
loop_
_entity_poly.entity_id
_entity_poly.type
_entity_poly.pdbx_seq_one_letter_code
_entity_poly.pdbx_strand_id
1 'polypeptide(L)'
;MARRSRVFEKWVENAVPCYINEKKEIFINRYDGSTASMVPSNGMEMVLEIHGLRNVLGDEGCDLHFFQTGLNIQVLPLRTYWFDDGLYILNAALEYEDPISAEWVEQLNGTFNVKERKLNLEGDNGKLSLKMSGKMKNLFDIQAQLNFHSKGALSTDIIGVFLHYCTDSLMTLEWKKYSLTVD
;
A
#
# COMPACT_ATOMS: atom_id res chain seq x y z
N MET A 1 35.94 -1.92 -32.29
CA MET A 1 34.76 -1.54 -31.50
C MET A 1 35.04 -1.78 -30.01
N ALA A 2 35.97 -1.03 -29.39
CA ALA A 2 36.55 -1.40 -28.07
C ALA A 2 37.01 -0.20 -27.20
N ARG A 3 36.47 1.00 -27.42
CA ARG A 3 36.89 2.23 -26.69
C ARG A 3 35.88 2.76 -25.68
N ARG A 4 34.61 2.33 -25.71
CA ARG A 4 33.56 2.83 -24.81
C ARG A 4 33.47 2.08 -23.47
N SER A 5 33.84 0.80 -23.38
CA SER A 5 33.70 0.02 -22.13
C SER A 5 34.69 0.43 -21.03
N ARG A 6 35.93 0.79 -21.38
CA ARG A 6 36.97 1.14 -20.40
C ARG A 6 36.71 2.43 -19.61
N VAL A 7 35.87 3.34 -20.10
CA VAL A 7 35.60 4.62 -19.40
C VAL A 7 34.68 4.39 -18.20
N PHE A 8 33.65 3.57 -18.38
CA PHE A 8 32.71 3.24 -17.30
C PHE A 8 33.38 2.34 -16.26
N GLU A 9 34.10 1.31 -16.70
CA GLU A 9 34.89 0.44 -15.80
C GLU A 9 35.87 1.25 -14.96
N LYS A 10 36.64 2.15 -15.58
CA LYS A 10 37.61 3.01 -14.87
C LYS A 10 36.93 4.00 -13.93
N TRP A 11 35.71 4.44 -14.22
CA TRP A 11 34.94 5.27 -13.30
C TRP A 11 34.51 4.47 -12.07
N VAL A 12 34.00 3.25 -12.25
CA VAL A 12 33.62 2.35 -11.15
C VAL A 12 34.84 2.00 -10.29
N GLU A 13 35.98 1.70 -10.90
CA GLU A 13 37.25 1.44 -10.19
C GLU A 13 37.67 2.59 -9.25
N ASN A 14 37.43 3.83 -9.65
CA ASN A 14 37.82 5.00 -8.86
C ASN A 14 36.76 5.40 -7.82
N ALA A 15 35.49 5.11 -8.09
CA ALA A 15 34.36 5.59 -7.29
C ALA A 15 33.93 4.59 -6.20
N VAL A 16 34.18 3.28 -6.38
CA VAL A 16 33.65 2.22 -5.52
C VAL A 16 34.78 1.53 -4.76
N PRO A 17 34.97 1.81 -3.45
CA PRO A 17 36.13 1.32 -2.68
C PRO A 17 36.26 -0.20 -2.61
N CYS A 18 35.15 -0.94 -2.66
CA CYS A 18 35.14 -2.42 -2.60
C CYS A 18 35.33 -3.10 -3.95
N TYR A 19 35.37 -2.34 -5.06
CA TYR A 19 35.34 -2.89 -6.42
C TYR A 19 36.53 -3.80 -6.72
N ILE A 20 37.74 -3.35 -6.43
CA ILE A 20 38.99 -3.98 -6.90
C ILE A 20 39.27 -5.31 -6.20
N ASN A 21 38.93 -5.43 -4.91
CA ASN A 21 39.40 -6.54 -4.08
C ASN A 21 38.42 -7.73 -4.04
N GLU A 22 37.13 -7.53 -4.30
CA GLU A 22 36.11 -8.57 -4.05
C GLU A 22 35.09 -8.76 -5.18
N LYS A 23 34.84 -7.74 -6.02
CA LYS A 23 33.66 -7.72 -6.92
C LYS A 23 33.99 -7.54 -8.40
N LYS A 24 35.24 -7.21 -8.75
CA LYS A 24 35.68 -6.91 -10.12
C LYS A 24 35.37 -8.02 -11.13
N GLU A 25 35.71 -9.27 -10.81
CA GLU A 25 35.53 -10.39 -11.75
C GLU A 25 34.05 -10.67 -12.03
N ILE A 26 33.21 -10.65 -11.00
CA ILE A 26 31.76 -10.86 -11.12
C ILE A 26 31.12 -9.71 -11.92
N PHE A 27 31.56 -8.48 -11.67
CA PHE A 27 31.07 -7.29 -12.39
C PHE A 27 31.43 -7.35 -13.89
N ILE A 28 32.69 -7.65 -14.22
CA ILE A 28 33.14 -7.75 -15.61
C ILE A 28 32.40 -8.85 -16.35
N ASN A 29 32.27 -10.05 -15.76
CA ASN A 29 31.54 -11.16 -16.37
C ASN A 29 30.08 -10.81 -16.67
N ARG A 30 29.41 -10.06 -15.78
CA ARG A 30 28.04 -9.60 -16.00
C ARG A 30 27.97 -8.49 -17.05
N TYR A 31 28.92 -7.57 -17.05
CA TYR A 31 29.02 -6.49 -18.03
C TYR A 31 29.24 -7.03 -19.45
N ASP A 32 30.19 -7.94 -19.61
CA ASP A 32 30.48 -8.56 -20.90
C ASP A 32 29.31 -9.41 -21.40
N GLY A 33 28.63 -10.13 -20.50
CA GLY A 33 27.39 -10.85 -20.80
C GLY A 33 26.26 -9.93 -21.27
N SER A 34 26.06 -8.78 -20.60
CA SER A 34 25.01 -7.81 -20.96
C SER A 34 25.28 -7.13 -22.31
N THR A 35 26.55 -6.83 -22.62
CA THR A 35 26.95 -6.16 -23.87
C THR A 35 27.00 -7.11 -25.07
N ALA A 36 27.20 -8.41 -24.85
CA ALA A 36 27.11 -9.45 -25.88
C ALA A 36 25.66 -9.80 -26.25
N SER A 37 24.69 -9.52 -25.37
CA SER A 37 23.33 -10.03 -25.43
C SER A 37 22.30 -9.13 -26.13
N MET A 38 22.45 -7.80 -26.21
CA MET A 38 21.37 -6.98 -26.77
C MET A 38 21.76 -5.53 -27.11
N VAL A 39 21.15 -5.01 -28.19
CA VAL A 39 20.88 -3.57 -28.33
C VAL A 39 19.57 -3.33 -27.56
N PRO A 40 19.57 -2.60 -26.42
CA PRO A 40 18.35 -2.40 -25.64
C PRO A 40 17.28 -1.74 -26.52
N SER A 41 16.10 -2.35 -26.55
CA SER A 41 15.02 -1.96 -27.46
C SER A 41 14.22 -0.76 -26.95
N ASN A 42 14.30 -0.49 -25.63
CA ASN A 42 13.70 0.66 -24.98
C ASN A 42 14.55 1.13 -23.76
N GLY A 43 14.31 2.35 -23.29
CA GLY A 43 15.07 2.95 -22.19
C GLY A 43 14.90 2.25 -20.83
N MET A 44 13.80 1.51 -20.64
CA MET A 44 13.53 0.81 -19.38
C MET A 44 14.41 -0.43 -19.23
N GLU A 45 14.59 -1.21 -20.31
CA GLU A 45 15.53 -2.34 -20.35
C GLU A 45 16.95 -1.87 -20.02
N MET A 46 17.37 -0.74 -20.59
CA MET A 46 18.69 -0.17 -20.31
C MET A 46 18.85 0.21 -18.83
N VAL A 47 17.82 0.78 -18.22
CA VAL A 47 17.82 1.17 -16.80
C VAL A 47 17.88 -0.04 -15.87
N LEU A 48 17.11 -1.09 -16.14
CA LEU A 48 17.13 -2.33 -15.35
C LEU A 48 18.48 -3.05 -15.45
N GLU A 49 19.11 -3.07 -16.63
CA GLU A 49 20.45 -3.63 -16.81
C GLU A 49 21.51 -2.87 -16.02
N ILE A 50 21.49 -1.54 -16.05
CA ILE A 50 22.40 -0.71 -15.24
C ILE A 50 22.19 -0.99 -13.75
N HIS A 51 20.94 -1.11 -13.29
CA HIS A 51 20.64 -1.46 -11.91
C HIS A 51 21.18 -2.85 -11.53
N GLY A 52 20.98 -3.84 -12.41
CA GLY A 52 21.51 -5.20 -12.22
C GLY A 52 23.03 -5.25 -12.12
N LEU A 53 23.74 -4.42 -12.89
CA LEU A 53 25.20 -4.28 -12.80
C LEU A 53 25.65 -3.63 -11.49
N ARG A 54 24.92 -2.61 -11.00
CA ARG A 54 25.22 -1.94 -9.72
C ARG A 54 24.97 -2.84 -8.51
N ASN A 55 23.92 -3.66 -8.53
CA ASN A 55 23.63 -4.62 -7.45
C ASN A 55 24.78 -5.61 -7.19
N VAL A 56 25.60 -5.92 -8.21
CA VAL A 56 26.77 -6.80 -8.04
C VAL A 56 27.83 -6.17 -7.14
N LEU A 57 27.89 -4.84 -7.09
CA LEU A 57 28.84 -4.08 -6.29
C LEU A 57 28.50 -4.15 -4.80
N GLY A 58 27.22 -4.35 -4.44
CA GLY A 58 26.76 -4.48 -3.05
C GLY A 58 27.02 -3.24 -2.20
N ASP A 59 27.21 -2.08 -2.84
CA ASP A 59 27.40 -0.79 -2.20
C ASP A 59 26.09 0.00 -2.31
N GLU A 60 25.44 0.24 -1.17
CA GLU A 60 24.17 0.99 -1.07
C GLU A 60 24.30 2.44 -1.60
N GLY A 61 25.52 3.02 -1.55
CA GLY A 61 25.81 4.32 -2.16
C GLY A 61 25.79 4.26 -3.70
N CYS A 62 25.77 3.06 -4.27
CA CYS A 62 25.64 2.78 -5.68
C CYS A 62 24.20 2.45 -6.11
N ASP A 63 23.18 2.83 -5.37
CA ASP A 63 21.79 2.64 -5.81
C ASP A 63 21.35 3.74 -6.79
N LEU A 64 20.56 3.37 -7.80
CA LEU A 64 19.90 4.35 -8.67
C LEU A 64 18.58 4.72 -8.00
N HIS A 65 18.48 5.93 -7.46
CA HIS A 65 17.19 6.44 -7.00
C HIS A 65 16.31 6.71 -8.22
N PHE A 66 15.38 5.79 -8.48
CA PHE A 66 14.39 6.00 -9.51
C PHE A 66 13.38 7.04 -9.06
N PHE A 67 13.25 8.12 -9.84
CA PHE A 67 12.08 8.97 -9.73
C PHE A 67 10.90 8.22 -10.35
N GLN A 68 9.83 8.06 -9.57
CA GLN A 68 8.62 7.31 -9.95
C GLN A 68 8.07 7.72 -11.33
N THR A 69 8.24 8.99 -11.72
CA THR A 69 7.84 9.56 -13.00
C THR A 69 8.56 8.98 -14.22
N GLY A 70 9.76 8.40 -14.07
CA GLY A 70 10.54 7.86 -15.18
C GLY A 70 10.24 6.40 -15.52
N LEU A 71 9.76 5.61 -14.56
CA LEU A 71 9.58 4.16 -14.74
C LEU A 71 8.18 3.77 -15.24
N ASN A 72 7.19 4.68 -15.17
CA ASN A 72 5.78 4.37 -15.47
C ASN A 72 5.29 3.07 -14.77
N ILE A 73 5.87 2.75 -13.61
CA ILE A 73 5.47 1.59 -12.80
C ILE A 73 4.44 2.08 -11.80
N GLN A 74 3.31 1.38 -11.74
CA GLN A 74 2.32 1.58 -10.70
C GLN A 74 2.93 1.15 -9.36
N VAL A 75 3.26 2.12 -8.50
CA VAL A 75 3.70 1.84 -7.13
C VAL A 75 2.48 1.64 -6.26
N LEU A 76 2.38 0.47 -5.63
CA LEU A 76 1.33 0.21 -4.65
C LEU A 76 1.65 0.99 -3.36
N PRO A 77 0.70 1.77 -2.80
CA PRO A 77 0.92 2.52 -1.56
C PRO A 77 0.85 1.59 -0.34
N LEU A 78 1.83 0.69 -0.22
CA LEU A 78 1.95 -0.26 0.88
C LEU A 78 2.70 0.38 2.04
N ARG A 79 2.17 0.26 3.26
CA ARG A 79 2.94 0.58 4.47
C ARG A 79 3.79 -0.63 4.85
N THR A 80 5.10 -0.50 4.68
CA THR A 80 6.09 -1.53 5.00
C THR A 80 6.96 -1.12 6.19
N TYR A 81 7.27 -2.07 7.06
CA TYR A 81 8.26 -1.94 8.12
C TYR A 81 9.36 -2.96 7.88
N TRP A 82 10.61 -2.52 7.98
CA TRP A 82 11.77 -3.40 7.87
C TRP A 82 12.34 -3.60 9.26
N PHE A 83 12.23 -4.84 9.77
CA PHE A 83 12.82 -5.27 11.03
C PHE A 83 14.04 -6.16 10.76
N ASP A 84 14.78 -6.51 11.81
CA ASP A 84 15.97 -7.35 11.74
C ASP A 84 15.68 -8.78 11.25
N ASP A 85 14.45 -9.25 11.48
CA ASP A 85 13.94 -10.55 11.06
C ASP A 85 13.17 -10.53 9.73
N GLY A 86 12.95 -9.36 9.13
CA GLY A 86 12.43 -9.25 7.77
C GLY A 86 11.51 -8.07 7.48
N LEU A 87 10.87 -8.12 6.31
CA LEU A 87 9.93 -7.12 5.83
C LEU A 87 8.50 -7.45 6.23
N TYR A 88 7.86 -6.53 6.94
CA TYR A 88 6.48 -6.64 7.38
C TYR A 88 5.62 -5.64 6.60
N ILE A 89 4.51 -6.13 6.04
CA ILE A 89 3.52 -5.30 5.37
C ILE A 89 2.39 -5.06 6.37
N LEU A 90 2.32 -3.85 6.91
CA LEU A 90 1.40 -3.50 8.01
C LEU A 90 0.06 -2.97 7.52
N ASN A 91 -0.02 -2.54 6.26
CA ASN A 91 -1.26 -2.19 5.60
C ASN A 91 -1.01 -2.16 4.10
N ALA A 92 -1.38 -3.24 3.41
CA ALA A 92 -1.52 -3.21 1.97
C ALA A 92 -2.73 -2.34 1.64
N ALA A 93 -2.50 -1.02 1.61
CA ALA A 93 -3.46 0.05 1.38
C ALA A 93 -4.91 -0.22 1.83
N LEU A 94 -5.35 0.54 2.83
CA LEU A 94 -6.76 0.90 3.08
C LEU A 94 -7.54 1.37 1.81
N GLU A 95 -6.89 1.50 0.66
CA GLU A 95 -7.48 1.81 -0.64
C GLU A 95 -7.88 0.57 -1.47
N TYR A 96 -7.63 -0.65 -0.98
CA TYR A 96 -8.18 -1.91 -1.51
C TYR A 96 -9.31 -2.47 -0.65
N GLU A 97 -10.07 -1.58 0.01
CA GLU A 97 -11.37 -1.99 0.51
C GLU A 97 -12.25 -2.21 -0.72
N ASP A 98 -12.72 -3.45 -0.89
CA ASP A 98 -13.81 -3.71 -1.83
C ASP A 98 -14.91 -2.68 -1.53
N PRO A 99 -15.27 -1.83 -2.51
CA PRO A 99 -16.29 -0.82 -2.27
C PRO A 99 -17.55 -1.53 -1.78
N ILE A 100 -18.16 -0.98 -0.73
CA ILE A 100 -19.48 -1.44 -0.29
C ILE A 100 -20.37 -1.36 -1.53
N SER A 101 -20.93 -2.50 -1.96
CA SER A 101 -21.70 -2.53 -3.20
C SER A 101 -22.81 -1.49 -3.14
N ALA A 102 -23.13 -0.85 -4.27
CA ALA A 102 -24.15 0.20 -4.33
C ALA A 102 -25.50 -0.25 -3.74
N GLU A 103 -25.88 -1.51 -3.94
CA GLU A 103 -27.09 -2.11 -3.35
C GLU A 103 -27.07 -2.06 -1.80
N TRP A 104 -25.96 -2.44 -1.18
CA TRP A 104 -25.78 -2.35 0.26
C TRP A 104 -25.73 -0.90 0.76
N VAL A 105 -25.13 0.02 0.00
CA VAL A 105 -25.17 1.45 0.36
C VAL A 105 -26.61 1.95 0.39
N GLU A 106 -27.42 1.61 -0.61
CA GLU A 106 -28.84 1.99 -0.65
C GLU A 106 -29.66 1.33 0.47
N GLN A 107 -29.45 0.04 0.74
CA GLN A 107 -30.19 -0.70 1.78
C GLN A 107 -29.85 -0.22 3.20
N LEU A 108 -28.60 0.14 3.46
CA LEU A 108 -28.15 0.58 4.78
C LEU A 108 -28.37 2.09 5.00
N ASN A 109 -28.60 2.88 3.96
CA ASN A 109 -28.81 4.31 4.07
C ASN A 109 -30.10 4.62 4.84
N GLY A 110 -30.00 5.32 5.96
CA GLY A 110 -31.15 5.60 6.81
C GLY A 110 -30.82 6.02 8.23
N THR A 111 -31.87 6.29 9.00
CA THR A 111 -31.78 6.59 10.42
C THR A 111 -32.34 5.42 11.21
N PHE A 112 -31.55 4.91 12.13
CA PHE A 112 -31.89 3.79 12.98
C PHE A 112 -31.82 4.17 14.46
N ASN A 113 -32.63 3.52 15.30
CA ASN A 113 -32.58 3.72 16.73
C ASN A 113 -31.70 2.66 17.37
N VAL A 114 -30.70 3.10 18.12
CA VAL A 114 -29.79 2.21 18.84
C VAL A 114 -29.94 2.55 20.33
N LYS A 115 -30.83 1.82 21.01
CA LYS A 115 -31.30 2.16 22.36
C LYS A 115 -31.89 3.57 22.40
N GLU A 116 -31.28 4.48 23.16
CA GLU A 116 -31.71 5.89 23.30
C GLU A 116 -30.93 6.84 22.36
N ARG A 117 -30.35 6.32 21.27
CA ARG A 117 -29.52 7.10 20.33
C ARG A 117 -30.01 6.94 18.90
N LYS A 118 -29.78 7.96 18.09
CA LYS A 118 -29.97 7.89 16.64
C LYS A 118 -28.64 7.56 15.97
N LEU A 119 -28.65 6.53 15.14
CA LEU A 119 -27.59 6.15 14.24
C LEU A 119 -28.03 6.54 12.83
N ASN A 120 -27.33 7.48 12.21
CA ASN A 120 -27.55 7.84 10.82
C ASN A 120 -26.45 7.20 9.98
N LEU A 121 -26.86 6.44 8.97
CA LEU A 121 -26.00 5.93 7.92
C LEU A 121 -26.30 6.74 6.67
N GLU A 122 -25.30 7.44 6.14
CA GLU A 122 -25.43 8.29 4.95
C GLU A 122 -24.54 7.75 3.83
N GLY A 123 -25.16 7.33 2.73
CA GLY A 123 -24.46 6.89 1.52
C GLY A 123 -24.16 8.06 0.58
N ASP A 124 -22.91 8.21 0.13
CA ASP A 124 -22.52 9.13 -0.93
C ASP A 124 -21.42 8.52 -1.82
N ASN A 125 -21.65 8.45 -3.13
CA ASN A 125 -20.68 7.98 -4.13
C ASN A 125 -19.95 6.66 -3.78
N GLY A 126 -20.70 5.64 -3.31
CA GLY A 126 -20.13 4.34 -2.94
C GLY A 126 -19.44 4.30 -1.57
N LYS A 127 -19.50 5.39 -0.81
CA LYS A 127 -19.04 5.46 0.59
C LYS A 127 -20.25 5.50 1.52
N LEU A 128 -20.12 4.86 2.68
CA LEU A 128 -21.13 4.90 3.73
C LEU A 128 -20.54 5.57 4.96
N SER A 129 -21.25 6.57 5.51
CA SER A 129 -20.82 7.32 6.68
C SER A 129 -21.72 7.02 7.85
N LEU A 130 -21.14 6.69 9.01
CA LEU A 130 -21.86 6.49 10.25
C LEU A 130 -21.79 7.76 11.10
N LYS A 131 -22.95 8.28 11.49
CA LYS A 131 -23.10 9.37 12.46
C LYS A 131 -23.96 8.91 13.64
N MET A 132 -23.45 8.98 14.87
CA MET A 132 -24.23 8.66 16.07
C MET A 132 -24.18 9.84 17.05
N SER A 133 -25.34 10.31 17.50
CA SER A 133 -25.42 11.42 18.46
C SER A 133 -25.15 10.96 19.89
N GLY A 134 -24.35 11.72 20.62
CA GLY A 134 -24.10 11.50 22.06
C GLY A 134 -25.33 11.82 22.94
N LYS A 135 -25.41 11.24 24.15
CA LYS A 135 -26.45 11.58 25.14
C LYS A 135 -26.32 13.00 25.72
N MET A 136 -25.13 13.61 25.61
CA MET A 136 -24.86 14.98 26.05
C MET A 136 -24.44 15.81 24.85
N LYS A 137 -25.02 17.02 24.75
CA LYS A 137 -25.07 17.93 23.59
C LYS A 137 -23.76 18.22 22.82
N ASN A 138 -22.58 17.76 23.25
CA ASN A 138 -21.29 18.19 22.69
C ASN A 138 -20.09 17.23 22.87
N LEU A 139 -20.24 16.01 23.42
CA LEU A 139 -19.05 15.22 23.83
C LEU A 139 -18.87 13.84 23.18
N PHE A 140 -19.86 13.31 22.45
CA PHE A 140 -19.77 11.95 21.89
C PHE A 140 -20.49 11.80 20.55
N ASP A 141 -20.51 12.85 19.74
CA ASP A 141 -20.95 12.71 18.36
C ASP A 141 -19.86 11.97 17.60
N ILE A 142 -20.20 10.76 17.16
CA ILE A 142 -19.30 9.90 16.42
C ILE A 142 -19.64 10.08 14.97
N GLN A 143 -18.65 10.48 14.18
CA GLN A 143 -18.72 10.47 12.73
C GLN A 143 -17.55 9.64 12.24
N ALA A 144 -17.84 8.55 11.52
CA ALA A 144 -16.82 7.64 11.01
C ALA A 144 -17.23 7.14 9.62
N GLN A 145 -16.26 6.90 8.75
CA GLN A 145 -16.51 6.24 7.48
C GLN A 145 -16.60 4.72 7.73
N LEU A 146 -17.60 4.08 7.12
CA LEU A 146 -17.76 2.64 7.12
C LEU A 146 -17.11 2.04 5.89
N ASN A 147 -16.45 0.94 6.15
CA ASN A 147 -15.55 0.27 5.26
C ASN A 147 -15.87 -1.22 5.24
N PHE A 148 -15.70 -1.89 4.09
CA PHE A 148 -15.94 -3.33 4.03
C PHE A 148 -14.92 -4.07 4.89
N HIS A 149 -15.40 -4.91 5.81
CA HIS A 149 -14.54 -5.76 6.63
C HIS A 149 -14.70 -7.23 6.23
N SER A 150 -15.93 -7.72 6.23
CA SER A 150 -16.27 -9.06 5.75
C SER A 150 -17.77 -9.15 5.45
N LYS A 151 -18.23 -10.27 4.89
CA LYS A 151 -19.66 -10.48 4.68
C LYS A 151 -20.42 -10.39 6.01
N GLY A 152 -21.33 -9.43 6.12
CA GLY A 152 -22.12 -9.16 7.33
C GLY A 152 -21.43 -8.25 8.36
N ALA A 153 -20.26 -7.67 8.06
CA ALA A 153 -19.59 -6.72 8.94
C ALA A 153 -18.91 -5.57 8.17
N LEU A 154 -19.14 -4.35 8.64
CA LEU A 154 -18.45 -3.13 8.23
C LEU A 154 -17.58 -2.63 9.39
N SER A 155 -16.38 -2.14 9.09
CA SER A 155 -15.47 -1.54 10.07
C SER A 155 -15.42 -0.02 9.94
N THR A 156 -14.83 0.64 10.94
CA THR A 156 -14.49 2.06 10.89
C THR A 156 -13.00 2.27 11.12
N ASP A 157 -12.53 3.50 10.93
CA ASP A 157 -11.20 3.97 11.35
C ASP A 157 -11.00 3.93 12.88
N ILE A 158 -12.08 3.79 13.66
CA ILE A 158 -12.04 3.63 15.10
C ILE A 158 -11.83 2.15 15.46
N ILE A 159 -10.70 1.87 16.10
CA ILE A 159 -10.34 0.51 16.53
C ILE A 159 -11.43 -0.10 17.44
N GLY A 160 -11.88 -1.30 17.06
CA GLY A 160 -12.87 -2.07 17.83
C GLY A 160 -14.30 -1.58 17.66
N VAL A 161 -14.61 -0.89 16.56
CA VAL A 161 -15.96 -0.49 16.19
C VAL A 161 -16.36 -1.16 14.88
N PHE A 162 -17.44 -1.95 14.93
CA PHE A 162 -17.97 -2.69 13.79
C PHE A 162 -19.48 -2.53 13.69
N LEU A 163 -19.99 -2.36 12.47
CA LEU A 163 -21.41 -2.44 12.17
C LEU A 163 -21.68 -3.80 11.53
N HIS A 164 -22.35 -4.69 12.26
CA HIS A 164 -22.79 -5.98 11.75
C HIS A 164 -24.16 -5.83 11.09
N TYR A 165 -24.34 -6.47 9.93
CA TYR A 165 -25.58 -6.44 9.15
C TYR A 165 -25.96 -7.86 8.71
N CYS A 166 -27.26 -8.11 8.61
CA CYS A 166 -27.84 -9.35 8.09
C CYS A 166 -28.81 -9.00 6.94
N THR A 167 -28.94 -9.90 5.96
CA THR A 167 -29.90 -9.77 4.84
C THR A 167 -31.33 -9.53 5.29
N ASP A 168 -31.67 -9.99 6.51
CA ASP A 168 -33.05 -10.05 7.00
C ASP A 168 -33.33 -9.18 8.23
N SER A 169 -32.70 -8.00 8.36
CA SER A 169 -33.14 -6.92 9.29
C SER A 169 -32.61 -6.93 10.73
N LEU A 170 -31.42 -7.50 11.00
CA LEU A 170 -30.78 -7.28 12.31
C LEU A 170 -29.41 -6.64 12.14
N MET A 171 -29.30 -5.36 12.51
CA MET A 171 -28.05 -4.63 12.57
C MET A 171 -27.56 -4.57 14.02
N THR A 172 -26.27 -4.81 14.25
CA THR A 172 -25.66 -4.68 15.58
C THR A 172 -24.42 -3.81 15.48
N LEU A 173 -24.38 -2.72 16.22
CA LEU A 173 -23.19 -1.89 16.36
C LEU A 173 -22.35 -2.43 17.52
N GLU A 174 -21.21 -3.03 17.21
CA GLU A 174 -20.18 -3.35 18.19
C GLU A 174 -19.31 -2.11 18.43
N TRP A 175 -19.20 -1.71 19.69
CA TRP A 175 -18.47 -0.54 20.13
C TRP A 175 -17.54 -0.89 21.28
N LYS A 176 -16.23 -1.02 21.03
CA LYS A 176 -15.23 -1.30 22.07
C LYS A 176 -15.65 -2.46 22.99
N LYS A 177 -16.09 -3.59 22.40
CA LYS A 177 -16.61 -4.80 23.07
C LYS A 177 -18.03 -4.69 23.64
N TYR A 178 -18.76 -3.61 23.37
CA TYR A 178 -20.18 -3.50 23.70
C TYR A 178 -21.03 -3.67 22.45
N SER A 179 -21.94 -4.64 22.43
CA SER A 179 -22.90 -4.80 21.34
C SER A 179 -24.16 -3.98 21.60
N LEU A 180 -24.57 -3.20 20.60
CA LEU A 180 -25.79 -2.41 20.62
C LEU A 180 -26.69 -2.87 19.45
N THR A 181 -27.85 -3.42 19.76
CA THR A 181 -28.86 -3.76 18.76
C THR A 181 -29.45 -2.49 18.17
N VAL A 182 -29.61 -2.51 16.86
CA VAL A 182 -30.23 -1.45 16.07
C VAL A 182 -31.67 -1.90 15.77
N ASP A 183 -32.65 -1.09 16.18
CA ASP A 183 -34.09 -1.29 15.97
C ASP A 183 -34.56 -0.64 14.66
#